data_AF-A0A344L3G8-F1
#
_entry.id   AF-A0A344L3G8-F1
#
_cell.length_a   1.000
_cell.length_b   1.000
_cell.length_c   1.000
_cell.angle_alpha   90.00
_cell.angle_beta   90.00
_cell.angle_gamma   90.00
#
_symmetry.space_group_name_H-M   'P 1'
#
loop_
_entity.id
_entity.type
_entity.pdbx_description
1 polymer ?
#
loop_
_entity_poly.entity_id
_entity_poly.type
_entity_poly.pdbx_seq_one_letter_code
_entity_poly.pdbx_strand_id
1 'polypeptide(L)'
;MTQGNGAVVQEQDADQARCGFRRCRQPLPPPGPRGGRPYEFCPDRTWPGGKGCKQLAAAEQALRDALGEEALPATALSDAGEAFSTAAAAVTGPLRTLNDTLDAVTTQLRAEIAAAVEQAEVARQAAAEATQQRDTALARAAEAEHTAEAAVEAARVAEEAQRLAEATAAEAIENRSAAQLAQAKAESATAVITKRAAEATEQAAAQRARVDELTATLAARGEELATRTAERDAAQLALRDSQGQCKTWERLLDTAKRELAAVQEQLREQETRYHDLRTEHETREAESRTHLATVQAESRAQLTAIQAELTTARGQLDTTQLQLTQTKAAHDQVSGLLSRVRQRALAATAEPPTPLRDDLLTILLGDEAPDTAD
;
A
#
# COMPACT_ATOMS: atom_id res chain seq x y z
N MET A 1 57.43 136.14 -46.42
CA MET A 1 58.77 136.45 -46.93
C MET A 1 58.62 136.70 -48.43
N THR A 2 58.43 137.94 -48.91
CA THR A 2 59.50 138.93 -49.26
C THR A 2 60.66 138.23 -49.97
N GLN A 3 61.12 138.55 -51.17
CA GLN A 3 61.10 139.73 -52.07
C GLN A 3 61.34 139.17 -53.50
N GLY A 4 60.93 139.78 -54.62
CA GLY A 4 61.09 141.17 -55.00
C GLY A 4 62.22 141.27 -56.03
N ASN A 5 61.94 141.82 -57.21
CA ASN A 5 62.75 142.89 -57.80
C ASN A 5 62.13 143.37 -59.11
N GLY A 6 61.77 144.65 -59.11
CA GLY A 6 61.60 145.41 -60.33
C GLY A 6 62.92 146.05 -60.75
N ALA A 7 63.00 146.41 -62.02
CA ALA A 7 63.86 147.47 -62.52
C ALA A 7 63.16 148.18 -63.68
N VAL A 8 63.28 149.51 -63.64
CA VAL A 8 62.61 150.57 -64.37
C VAL A 8 63.33 150.89 -65.68
N VAL A 9 62.62 151.16 -66.79
CA VAL A 9 63.12 152.03 -67.89
C VAL A 9 61.97 152.73 -68.67
N GLN A 10 61.97 154.07 -68.57
CA GLN A 10 61.71 155.17 -69.53
C GLN A 10 60.31 155.63 -70.01
N GLU A 11 60.14 156.95 -69.87
CA GLU A 11 59.16 157.89 -70.42
C GLU A 11 59.27 158.07 -71.93
N GLN A 12 58.12 158.07 -72.62
CA GLN A 12 57.78 158.84 -73.84
C GLN A 12 56.31 158.55 -74.18
N ASP A 13 55.36 159.46 -73.91
CA ASP A 13 54.02 159.48 -74.54
C ASP A 13 53.21 160.71 -74.10
N ALA A 14 53.36 161.84 -74.80
CA ALA A 14 52.62 163.08 -74.55
C ALA A 14 51.40 163.29 -75.47
N ASP A 15 50.90 162.25 -76.15
CA ASP A 15 49.71 162.35 -77.03
C ASP A 15 48.79 161.10 -76.93
N GLN A 16 48.59 160.58 -75.72
CA GLN A 16 47.80 159.36 -75.48
C GLN A 16 46.35 159.66 -75.01
N ALA A 17 45.36 159.26 -75.81
CA ALA A 17 43.92 159.48 -75.54
C ALA A 17 43.46 158.85 -74.21
N ARG A 18 42.48 159.46 -73.50
CA ARG A 18 41.97 158.96 -72.21
C ARG A 18 40.57 158.34 -72.34
N CYS A 19 40.26 157.38 -71.46
CA CYS A 19 38.98 156.70 -71.39
C CYS A 19 37.80 157.66 -71.17
N GLY A 20 36.76 157.56 -72.01
CA GLY A 20 35.56 158.40 -72.00
C GLY A 20 34.64 158.24 -70.78
N PHE A 21 34.79 157.17 -70.01
CA PHE A 21 34.08 157.04 -68.73
C PHE A 21 34.66 158.01 -67.69
N ARG A 22 33.85 158.99 -67.27
CA ARG A 22 34.28 160.15 -66.45
C ARG A 22 35.00 159.77 -65.15
N ARG A 23 34.67 158.61 -64.58
CA ARG A 23 35.23 158.10 -63.31
C ARG A 23 36.50 157.26 -63.49
N CYS A 24 36.81 156.82 -64.72
CA CYS A 24 38.02 156.04 -65.02
C CYS A 24 39.19 156.91 -65.49
N ARG A 25 38.99 157.73 -66.56
CA ARG A 25 39.97 158.66 -67.17
C ARG A 25 41.42 158.14 -67.40
N GLN A 26 41.61 156.83 -67.42
CA GLN A 26 42.90 156.19 -67.60
C GLN A 26 43.38 156.34 -69.07
N PRO A 27 44.70 156.52 -69.33
CA PRO A 27 45.22 156.59 -70.70
C PRO A 27 44.96 155.27 -71.45
N LEU A 28 44.57 155.38 -72.71
CA LEU A 28 44.18 154.28 -73.57
C LEU A 28 45.39 153.80 -74.38
N PRO A 29 45.52 152.48 -74.60
CA PRO A 29 46.64 151.93 -75.35
C PRO A 29 46.65 152.48 -76.80
N PRO A 30 47.85 152.72 -77.38
CA PRO A 30 47.97 153.29 -78.72
C PRO A 30 47.35 152.37 -79.78
N PRO A 31 46.77 152.95 -80.87
CA PRO A 31 46.09 152.16 -81.90
C PRO A 31 47.07 151.20 -82.60
N GLY A 32 46.74 149.90 -82.62
CA GLY A 32 47.63 148.85 -83.11
C GLY A 32 47.98 148.96 -84.62
N PRO A 33 49.10 148.34 -85.06
CA PRO A 33 49.78 148.60 -86.35
C PRO A 33 48.99 148.25 -87.62
N ARG A 34 47.76 147.73 -87.51
CA ARG A 34 46.85 147.47 -88.62
C ARG A 34 45.78 148.56 -88.81
N GLY A 35 46.00 149.77 -88.28
CA GLY A 35 45.15 150.95 -88.56
C GLY A 35 43.75 150.90 -87.97
N GLY A 36 43.56 150.23 -86.82
CA GLY A 36 42.27 150.14 -86.15
C GLY A 36 41.82 151.47 -85.52
N ARG A 37 40.49 151.66 -85.39
CA ARG A 37 39.88 152.85 -84.78
C ARG A 37 40.36 152.99 -83.32
N PRO A 38 40.79 154.19 -82.86
CA PRO A 38 41.22 154.40 -81.48
C PRO A 38 40.14 153.94 -80.48
N TYR A 39 40.56 153.29 -79.39
CA TYR A 39 39.63 152.94 -78.32
C TYR A 39 39.07 154.23 -77.68
N GLU A 40 37.78 154.25 -77.35
CA GLU A 40 37.15 155.34 -76.59
C GLU A 40 37.07 155.01 -75.08
N PHE A 41 37.15 153.73 -74.71
CA PHE A 41 37.05 153.25 -73.33
C PHE A 41 38.11 152.16 -73.05
N CYS A 42 38.48 151.98 -71.78
CA CYS A 42 39.42 150.92 -71.38
C CYS A 42 38.83 149.54 -71.69
N PRO A 43 39.50 148.69 -72.50
CA PRO A 43 39.00 147.36 -72.82
C PRO A 43 39.07 146.41 -71.62
N ASP A 44 40.11 146.52 -70.79
CA ASP A 44 40.42 145.50 -69.79
C ASP A 44 39.95 145.84 -68.36
N ARG A 45 39.28 146.99 -68.16
CA ARG A 45 38.87 147.44 -66.83
C ARG A 45 37.42 147.09 -66.51
N THR A 46 37.25 146.27 -65.47
CA THR A 46 35.97 145.85 -64.91
C THR A 46 35.70 146.45 -63.53
N TRP A 47 34.44 146.72 -63.21
CA TRP A 47 33.94 147.27 -61.94
C TRP A 47 33.15 146.20 -61.14
N PRO A 48 32.86 146.41 -59.82
CA PRO A 48 32.05 145.48 -59.03
C PRO A 48 30.75 145.10 -59.75
N GLY A 49 30.49 143.79 -59.87
CA GLY A 49 29.40 143.26 -60.69
C GLY A 49 29.79 142.93 -62.15
N GLY A 50 31.08 142.93 -62.48
CA GLY A 50 31.60 142.47 -63.78
C GLY A 50 31.34 143.42 -64.95
N LYS A 51 30.96 144.67 -64.69
CA LYS A 51 30.61 145.65 -65.74
C LYS A 51 31.86 146.38 -66.25
N GLY A 52 32.01 146.50 -67.57
CA GLY A 52 33.12 147.21 -68.21
C GLY A 52 32.91 148.73 -68.29
N CYS A 53 33.99 149.50 -68.50
CA CYS A 53 33.91 150.97 -68.57
C CYS A 53 32.94 151.48 -69.65
N LYS A 54 32.83 150.80 -70.79
CA LYS A 54 31.84 151.12 -71.84
C LYS A 54 30.41 150.91 -71.37
N GLN A 55 30.14 149.81 -70.66
CA GLN A 55 28.80 149.48 -70.16
C GLN A 55 28.36 150.44 -69.06
N LEU A 56 29.27 150.82 -68.16
CA LEU A 56 28.94 151.81 -67.13
C LEU A 56 28.81 153.22 -67.71
N ALA A 57 29.61 153.61 -68.70
CA ALA A 57 29.42 154.88 -69.39
C ALA A 57 28.09 154.92 -70.16
N ALA A 58 27.71 153.83 -70.82
CA ALA A 58 26.41 153.70 -71.48
C ALA A 58 25.26 153.69 -70.45
N ALA A 59 25.42 153.04 -69.30
CA ALA A 59 24.42 153.06 -68.23
C ALA A 59 24.31 154.46 -67.59
N GLU A 60 25.43 155.17 -67.41
CA GLU A 60 25.44 156.55 -66.92
C GLU A 60 24.79 157.50 -67.94
N GLN A 61 25.03 157.30 -69.23
CA GLN A 61 24.37 158.05 -70.29
C GLN A 61 22.88 157.71 -70.38
N ALA A 62 22.50 156.43 -70.32
CA ALA A 62 21.10 156.01 -70.31
C ALA A 62 20.35 156.48 -69.06
N LEU A 63 21.02 156.57 -67.90
CA LEU A 63 20.47 157.19 -66.69
C LEU A 63 20.27 158.69 -66.88
N ARG A 64 21.20 159.40 -67.54
CA ARG A 64 21.00 160.82 -67.88
C ARG A 64 19.87 161.02 -68.89
N ASP A 65 19.80 160.18 -69.91
CA ASP A 65 18.77 160.26 -70.96
C ASP A 65 17.38 159.90 -70.39
N ALA A 66 17.29 158.94 -69.46
CA ALA A 66 16.03 158.52 -68.84
C ALA A 66 15.56 159.44 -67.71
N LEU A 67 16.47 160.11 -67.00
CA LEU A 67 16.14 161.02 -65.90
C LEU A 67 16.05 162.49 -66.33
N GLY A 68 16.43 162.82 -67.59
CA GLY A 68 16.48 164.18 -68.13
C GLY A 68 17.69 164.98 -67.62
N GLU A 69 18.20 165.94 -68.42
CA GLU A 69 19.25 166.87 -67.98
C GLU A 69 18.78 167.85 -66.89
N GLU A 70 17.47 167.97 -66.69
CA GLU A 70 16.87 168.54 -65.47
C GLU A 70 16.85 167.47 -64.39
N ALA A 71 17.77 167.56 -63.45
CA ALA A 71 17.80 166.72 -62.26
C ALA A 71 16.39 166.64 -61.63
N LEU A 72 15.76 165.47 -61.72
CA LEU A 72 14.61 165.14 -60.86
C LEU A 72 15.00 165.50 -59.43
N PRO A 73 14.23 166.34 -58.74
CA PRO A 73 14.59 166.76 -57.40
C PRO A 73 14.71 165.49 -56.55
N ALA A 74 15.83 165.34 -55.85
CA ALA A 74 16.13 164.17 -55.01
C ALA A 74 14.99 163.82 -54.03
N THR A 75 14.09 164.77 -53.78
CA THR A 75 12.88 164.64 -52.98
C THR A 75 11.84 163.67 -53.57
N ALA A 76 11.59 163.65 -54.87
CA ALA A 76 10.53 162.79 -55.44
C ALA A 76 10.87 161.28 -55.37
N LEU A 77 12.15 160.94 -55.50
CA LEU A 77 12.64 159.57 -55.33
C LEU A 77 12.75 159.18 -53.85
N SER A 78 13.07 160.14 -52.96
CA SER A 78 13.01 159.87 -51.52
C SER A 78 11.58 159.63 -51.07
N ASP A 79 10.61 160.41 -51.55
CA ASP A 79 9.20 160.30 -51.14
C ASP A 79 8.56 158.97 -51.58
N ALA A 80 8.87 158.51 -52.80
CA ALA A 80 8.41 157.19 -53.27
C ALA A 80 9.10 156.03 -52.53
N GLY A 81 10.40 156.18 -52.22
CA GLY A 81 11.13 155.24 -51.38
C GLY A 81 10.58 155.20 -49.95
N GLU A 82 10.20 156.35 -49.40
CA GLU A 82 9.62 156.49 -48.07
C GLU A 82 8.21 155.90 -48.01
N ALA A 83 7.36 156.16 -49.02
CA ALA A 83 6.03 155.56 -49.14
C ALA A 83 6.10 154.04 -49.28
N PHE A 84 7.01 153.51 -50.10
CA PHE A 84 7.23 152.06 -50.20
C PHE A 84 7.79 151.49 -48.89
N SER A 85 8.74 152.15 -48.25
CA SER A 85 9.29 151.71 -46.96
C SER A 85 8.22 151.71 -45.87
N THR A 86 7.31 152.67 -45.89
CA THR A 86 6.17 152.79 -44.94
C THR A 86 5.16 151.67 -45.19
N ALA A 87 4.79 151.42 -46.46
CA ALA A 87 3.90 150.32 -46.82
C ALA A 87 4.53 148.94 -46.52
N ALA A 88 5.81 148.77 -46.82
CA ALA A 88 6.56 147.56 -46.48
C ALA A 88 6.65 147.38 -44.96
N ALA A 89 6.91 148.44 -44.19
CA ALA A 89 6.92 148.39 -42.74
C ALA A 89 5.54 148.03 -42.16
N ALA A 90 4.47 148.58 -42.74
CA ALA A 90 3.09 148.30 -42.34
C ALA A 90 2.68 146.82 -42.56
N VAL A 91 3.27 146.14 -43.55
CA VAL A 91 2.98 144.72 -43.86
C VAL A 91 3.97 143.76 -43.18
N THR A 92 5.21 144.20 -42.95
CA THR A 92 6.25 143.36 -42.33
C THR A 92 5.89 142.96 -40.89
N GLY A 93 5.25 143.86 -40.12
CA GLY A 93 4.75 143.55 -38.78
C GLY A 93 3.72 142.42 -38.77
N PRO A 94 2.58 142.58 -39.48
CA PRO A 94 1.56 141.53 -39.61
C PRO A 94 2.08 140.20 -40.17
N LEU A 95 2.97 140.22 -41.17
CA LEU A 95 3.57 139.00 -41.71
C LEU A 95 4.47 138.30 -40.71
N ARG A 96 5.24 139.05 -39.90
CA ARG A 96 6.04 138.47 -38.81
C ARG A 96 5.14 137.84 -37.76
N THR A 97 4.09 138.53 -37.31
CA THR A 97 3.11 137.98 -36.38
C THR A 97 2.42 136.73 -36.94
N LEU A 98 2.09 136.71 -38.22
CA LEU A 98 1.52 135.53 -38.86
C LEU A 98 2.53 134.37 -38.91
N ASN A 99 3.79 134.64 -39.24
CA ASN A 99 4.83 133.63 -39.23
C ASN A 99 5.05 133.06 -37.82
N ASP A 100 5.13 133.92 -36.81
CA ASP A 100 5.30 133.52 -35.41
C ASP A 100 4.10 132.70 -34.92
N THR A 101 2.87 133.05 -35.33
CA THR A 101 1.68 132.25 -35.00
C THR A 101 1.65 130.91 -35.73
N LEU A 102 2.05 130.86 -37.01
CA LEU A 102 2.19 129.59 -37.74
C LEU A 102 3.28 128.70 -37.14
N ASP A 103 4.42 129.26 -36.74
CA ASP A 103 5.49 128.51 -36.07
C ASP A 103 5.05 127.99 -34.70
N ALA A 104 4.31 128.80 -33.93
CA ALA A 104 3.72 128.38 -32.66
C ALA A 104 2.70 127.24 -32.85
N VAL A 105 1.77 127.37 -33.81
CA VAL A 105 0.79 126.32 -34.16
C VAL A 105 1.49 125.06 -34.66
N THR A 106 2.52 125.19 -35.49
CA THR A 106 3.27 124.04 -36.00
C THR A 106 4.02 123.34 -34.87
N THR A 107 4.61 124.08 -33.94
CA THR A 107 5.27 123.52 -32.75
C THR A 107 4.28 122.83 -31.84
N GLN A 108 3.12 123.43 -31.59
CA GLN A 108 2.05 122.83 -30.80
C GLN A 108 1.51 121.56 -31.47
N LEU A 109 1.23 121.57 -32.77
CA LEU A 109 0.78 120.39 -33.51
C LEU A 109 1.81 119.26 -33.48
N ARG A 110 3.10 119.58 -33.61
CA ARG A 110 4.17 118.58 -33.48
C ARG A 110 4.21 117.97 -32.08
N ALA A 111 4.03 118.79 -31.03
CA ALA A 111 3.98 118.31 -29.66
C ALA A 111 2.76 117.41 -29.40
N GLU A 112 1.56 117.82 -29.87
CA GLU A 112 0.33 117.02 -29.75
C GLU A 112 0.43 115.69 -30.52
N ILE A 113 0.99 115.71 -31.75
CA ILE A 113 1.21 114.48 -32.52
C ILE A 113 2.21 113.56 -31.79
N ALA A 114 3.31 114.11 -31.25
CA ALA A 114 4.28 113.32 -30.50
C ALA A 114 3.64 112.68 -29.25
N ALA A 115 2.85 113.44 -28.49
CA ALA A 115 2.12 112.94 -27.32
C ALA A 115 1.08 111.87 -27.71
N ALA A 116 0.34 112.07 -28.80
CA ALA A 116 -0.64 111.10 -29.29
C ALA A 116 0.02 109.79 -29.77
N VAL A 117 1.19 109.88 -30.43
CA VAL A 117 1.98 108.70 -30.83
C VAL A 117 2.50 107.96 -29.61
N GLU A 118 3.06 108.68 -28.63
CA GLU A 118 3.54 108.07 -27.38
C GLU A 118 2.40 107.35 -26.64
N GLN A 119 1.24 108.00 -26.51
CA GLN A 119 0.05 107.38 -25.91
C GLN A 119 -0.43 106.15 -26.70
N ALA A 120 -0.39 106.19 -28.04
CA ALA A 120 -0.77 105.05 -28.87
C ALA A 120 0.21 103.88 -28.72
N GLU A 121 1.52 104.14 -28.63
CA GLU A 121 2.52 103.10 -28.39
C GLU A 121 2.38 102.47 -26.99
N VAL A 122 2.16 103.29 -25.95
CA VAL A 122 1.87 102.79 -24.59
C VAL A 122 0.60 101.92 -24.59
N ALA A 123 -0.47 102.37 -25.25
CA ALA A 123 -1.71 101.59 -25.36
C ALA A 123 -1.53 100.28 -26.13
N ARG A 124 -0.73 100.27 -27.21
CA ARG A 124 -0.39 99.06 -27.97
C ARG A 124 0.42 98.09 -27.14
N GLN A 125 1.41 98.58 -26.40
CA GLN A 125 2.23 97.76 -25.53
C GLN A 125 1.37 97.13 -24.41
N ALA A 126 0.51 97.92 -23.75
CA ALA A 126 -0.41 97.41 -22.74
C ALA A 126 -1.39 96.35 -23.31
N ALA A 127 -1.90 96.54 -24.52
CA ALA A 127 -2.77 95.56 -25.19
C ALA A 127 -2.02 94.27 -25.55
N ALA A 128 -0.75 94.36 -25.98
CA ALA A 128 0.09 93.20 -26.25
C ALA A 128 0.40 92.41 -24.98
N GLU A 129 0.74 93.11 -23.88
CA GLU A 129 0.97 92.49 -22.57
C GLU A 129 -0.29 91.81 -22.02
N ALA A 130 -1.46 92.45 -22.14
CA ALA A 130 -2.74 91.86 -21.74
C ALA A 130 -3.08 90.61 -22.57
N THR A 131 -2.79 90.62 -23.87
CA THR A 131 -2.96 89.45 -24.76
C THR A 131 -2.04 88.31 -24.34
N GLN A 132 -0.76 88.60 -24.07
CA GLN A 132 0.21 87.61 -23.60
C GLN A 132 -0.20 86.99 -22.26
N GLN A 133 -0.68 87.81 -21.31
CA GLN A 133 -1.17 87.34 -20.02
C GLN A 133 -2.39 86.43 -20.16
N ARG A 134 -3.36 86.81 -21.01
CA ARG A 134 -4.53 85.98 -21.31
C ARG A 134 -4.12 84.64 -21.91
N ASP A 135 -3.25 84.64 -22.91
CA ASP A 135 -2.83 83.42 -23.59
C ASP A 135 -2.05 82.50 -22.65
N THR A 136 -1.22 83.07 -21.76
CA THR A 136 -0.53 82.31 -20.70
C THR A 136 -1.51 81.73 -19.69
N ALA A 137 -2.55 82.47 -19.29
CA ALA A 137 -3.58 81.99 -18.38
C ALA A 137 -4.41 80.86 -19.00
N LEU A 138 -4.78 80.98 -20.29
CA LEU A 138 -5.48 79.94 -21.03
C LEU A 138 -4.62 78.68 -21.19
N ALA A 139 -3.33 78.82 -21.48
CA ALA A 139 -2.42 77.68 -21.57
C ALA A 139 -2.30 76.92 -20.22
N ARG A 140 -2.18 77.65 -19.11
CA ARG A 140 -2.15 77.06 -17.76
C ARG A 140 -3.47 76.38 -17.38
N ALA A 141 -4.61 76.97 -17.77
CA ALA A 141 -5.91 76.37 -17.53
C ALA A 141 -6.05 75.04 -18.30
N ALA A 142 -5.67 75.01 -19.58
CA ALA A 142 -5.68 73.79 -20.40
C ALA A 142 -4.74 72.70 -19.85
N GLU A 143 -3.56 73.06 -19.36
CA GLU A 143 -2.64 72.12 -18.71
C GLU A 143 -3.21 71.58 -17.39
N ALA A 144 -3.86 72.43 -16.59
CA ALA A 144 -4.52 72.02 -15.35
C ALA A 144 -5.70 71.07 -15.62
N GLU A 145 -6.50 71.33 -16.66
CA GLU A 145 -7.59 70.44 -17.09
C GLU A 145 -7.04 69.08 -17.56
N HIS A 146 -6.03 69.07 -18.42
CA HIS A 146 -5.41 67.83 -18.89
C HIS A 146 -4.79 67.01 -17.74
N THR A 147 -4.12 67.66 -16.78
CA THR A 147 -3.55 66.97 -15.62
C THR A 147 -4.63 66.43 -14.68
N ALA A 148 -5.75 67.14 -14.52
CA ALA A 148 -6.91 66.65 -13.77
C ALA A 148 -7.57 65.44 -14.44
N GLU A 149 -7.79 65.49 -15.76
CA GLU A 149 -8.33 64.36 -16.53
C GLU A 149 -7.41 63.14 -16.45
N ALA A 150 -6.10 63.32 -16.60
CA ALA A 150 -5.12 62.24 -16.45
C ALA A 150 -5.13 61.64 -15.03
N ALA A 151 -5.30 62.46 -13.99
CA ALA A 151 -5.39 61.99 -12.61
C ALA A 151 -6.68 61.19 -12.35
N VAL A 152 -7.82 61.63 -12.91
CA VAL A 152 -9.10 60.90 -12.83
C VAL A 152 -8.99 59.54 -13.53
N GLU A 153 -8.41 59.50 -14.73
CA GLU A 153 -8.24 58.24 -15.45
C GLU A 153 -7.27 57.29 -14.74
N ALA A 154 -6.16 57.82 -14.20
CA ALA A 154 -5.24 57.03 -13.39
C ALA A 154 -5.92 56.45 -12.12
N ALA A 155 -6.77 57.23 -11.46
CA ALA A 155 -7.56 56.77 -10.32
C ALA A 155 -8.54 55.66 -10.73
N ARG A 156 -9.24 55.81 -11.86
CA ARG A 156 -10.15 54.79 -12.39
C ARG A 156 -9.43 53.48 -12.69
N VAL A 157 -8.27 53.54 -13.35
CA VAL A 157 -7.44 52.37 -13.64
C VAL A 157 -6.95 51.71 -12.34
N ALA A 158 -6.56 52.50 -11.33
CA ALA A 158 -6.15 51.97 -10.03
C ALA A 158 -7.31 51.26 -9.30
N GLU A 159 -8.52 51.82 -9.32
CA GLU A 159 -9.72 51.20 -8.73
C GLU A 159 -10.14 49.91 -9.46
N GLU A 160 -10.05 49.89 -10.80
CA GLU A 160 -10.29 48.68 -11.60
C GLU A 160 -9.25 47.59 -11.27
N ALA A 161 -7.97 47.95 -11.18
CA ALA A 161 -6.90 47.03 -10.79
C ALA A 161 -7.10 46.49 -9.37
N GLN A 162 -7.51 47.32 -8.42
CA GLN A 162 -7.82 46.89 -7.05
C GLN A 162 -9.00 45.90 -7.03
N ARG A 163 -10.10 46.20 -7.75
CA ARG A 163 -11.26 45.30 -7.84
C ARG A 163 -10.89 43.95 -8.46
N LEU A 164 -10.06 43.94 -9.50
CA LEU A 164 -9.55 42.70 -10.10
C LEU A 164 -8.66 41.91 -9.13
N ALA A 165 -7.79 42.60 -8.38
CA ALA A 165 -6.94 41.97 -7.38
C ALA A 165 -7.77 41.35 -6.23
N GLU A 166 -8.79 42.06 -5.75
CA GLU A 166 -9.72 41.58 -4.72
C GLU A 166 -10.55 40.38 -5.21
N ALA A 167 -11.07 40.43 -6.45
CA ALA A 167 -11.79 39.31 -7.05
C ALA A 167 -10.89 38.08 -7.21
N THR A 168 -9.66 38.26 -7.68
CA THR A 168 -8.68 37.17 -7.83
C THR A 168 -8.30 36.58 -6.46
N ALA A 169 -8.14 37.42 -5.44
CA ALA A 169 -7.86 36.96 -4.07
C ALA A 169 -9.03 36.17 -3.48
N ALA A 170 -10.27 36.63 -3.69
CA ALA A 170 -11.47 35.91 -3.26
C ALA A 170 -11.59 34.54 -3.93
N GLU A 171 -11.40 34.48 -5.25
CA GLU A 171 -11.41 33.23 -6.02
C GLU A 171 -10.30 32.27 -5.55
N ALA A 172 -9.10 32.78 -5.25
CA ALA A 172 -8.01 31.96 -4.70
C ALA A 172 -8.33 31.39 -3.31
N ILE A 173 -9.03 32.14 -2.45
CA ILE A 173 -9.50 31.67 -1.15
C ILE A 173 -10.57 30.58 -1.32
N GLU A 174 -11.55 30.79 -2.21
CA GLU A 174 -12.59 29.81 -2.51
C GLU A 174 -11.98 28.50 -3.04
N ASN A 175 -11.10 28.59 -4.04
CA ASN A 175 -10.38 27.44 -4.62
C ASN A 175 -9.57 26.68 -3.56
N ARG A 176 -8.87 27.39 -2.66
CA ARG A 176 -8.14 26.76 -1.55
C ARG A 176 -9.09 26.04 -0.59
N SER A 177 -10.22 26.65 -0.25
CA SER A 177 -11.20 26.03 0.65
C SER A 177 -11.85 24.79 0.03
N ALA A 178 -12.15 24.83 -1.27
CA ALA A 178 -12.67 23.68 -2.02
C ALA A 178 -11.65 22.54 -2.09
N ALA A 179 -10.37 22.86 -2.32
CA ALA A 179 -9.28 21.89 -2.32
C ALA A 179 -9.10 21.24 -0.94
N GLN A 180 -9.16 22.02 0.15
CA GLN A 180 -9.08 21.50 1.52
C GLN A 180 -10.26 20.58 1.85
N LEU A 181 -11.48 20.94 1.43
CA LEU A 181 -12.66 20.08 1.61
C LEU A 181 -12.54 18.77 0.80
N ALA A 182 -12.04 18.85 -0.44
CA ALA A 182 -11.81 17.66 -1.26
C ALA A 182 -10.74 16.75 -0.64
N GLN A 183 -9.67 17.31 -0.10
CA GLN A 183 -8.63 16.57 0.64
C GLN A 183 -9.22 15.87 1.88
N ALA A 184 -9.98 16.58 2.71
CA ALA A 184 -10.61 15.99 3.90
C ALA A 184 -11.61 14.86 3.54
N LYS A 185 -12.34 15.00 2.42
CA LYS A 185 -13.20 13.93 1.89
C LYS A 185 -12.39 12.71 1.42
N ALA A 186 -11.25 12.92 0.77
CA ALA A 186 -10.38 11.82 0.34
C ALA A 186 -9.74 11.10 1.55
N GLU A 187 -9.27 11.85 2.56
CA GLU A 187 -8.71 11.30 3.80
C GLU A 187 -9.76 10.52 4.60
N SER A 188 -10.98 11.02 4.70
CA SER A 188 -12.07 10.27 5.35
C SER A 188 -12.48 9.02 4.56
N ALA A 189 -12.55 9.08 3.24
CA ALA A 189 -12.84 7.91 2.40
C ALA A 189 -11.76 6.83 2.54
N THR A 190 -10.48 7.21 2.55
CA THR A 190 -9.36 6.27 2.76
C THR A 190 -9.41 5.67 4.16
N ALA A 191 -9.72 6.43 5.21
CA ALA A 191 -9.91 5.91 6.57
C ALA A 191 -11.06 4.89 6.67
N VAL A 192 -12.17 5.11 5.94
CA VAL A 192 -13.28 4.14 5.89
C VAL A 192 -12.86 2.86 5.15
N ILE A 193 -12.11 2.98 4.04
CA ILE A 193 -11.62 1.82 3.29
C ILE A 193 -10.64 1.01 4.13
N THR A 194 -9.69 1.65 4.82
CA THR A 194 -8.72 0.95 5.68
C THR A 194 -9.40 0.26 6.86
N LYS A 195 -10.40 0.91 7.49
CA LYS A 195 -11.21 0.29 8.55
C LYS A 195 -11.96 -0.94 8.04
N ARG A 196 -12.65 -0.84 6.90
CA ARG A 196 -13.37 -1.98 6.30
C ARG A 196 -12.43 -3.12 5.91
N ALA A 197 -11.24 -2.80 5.40
CA ALA A 197 -10.22 -3.81 5.10
C ALA A 197 -9.76 -4.54 6.38
N ALA A 198 -9.51 -3.80 7.47
CA ALA A 198 -9.15 -4.39 8.76
C ALA A 198 -10.28 -5.30 9.30
N GLU A 199 -11.53 -4.83 9.29
CA GLU A 199 -12.71 -5.61 9.70
C GLU A 199 -12.86 -6.89 8.84
N ALA A 200 -12.65 -6.79 7.53
CA ALA A 200 -12.70 -7.95 6.64
C ALA A 200 -11.56 -8.96 6.92
N THR A 201 -10.35 -8.48 7.24
CA THR A 201 -9.23 -9.36 7.61
C THR A 201 -9.48 -10.07 8.94
N GLU A 202 -10.07 -9.38 9.93
CA GLU A 202 -10.43 -9.97 11.23
C GLU A 202 -11.53 -11.01 11.06
N GLN A 203 -12.57 -10.72 10.28
CA GLN A 203 -13.63 -11.68 9.96
C GLN A 203 -13.07 -12.91 9.22
N ALA A 204 -12.19 -12.71 8.24
CA ALA A 204 -11.56 -13.83 7.53
C ALA A 204 -10.70 -14.69 8.46
N ALA A 205 -9.95 -14.09 9.38
CA ALA A 205 -9.17 -14.81 10.39
C ALA A 205 -10.09 -15.60 11.35
N ALA A 206 -11.20 -14.99 11.81
CA ALA A 206 -12.18 -15.66 12.66
C ALA A 206 -12.86 -16.84 11.94
N GLN A 207 -13.18 -16.73 10.66
CA GLN A 207 -13.75 -17.83 9.88
C GLN A 207 -12.74 -18.96 9.68
N ARG A 208 -11.46 -18.65 9.41
CA ARG A 208 -10.41 -19.68 9.33
C ARG A 208 -10.26 -20.43 10.65
N ALA A 209 -10.21 -19.71 11.78
CA ALA A 209 -10.14 -20.34 13.10
C ALA A 209 -11.33 -21.28 13.37
N ARG A 210 -12.54 -20.90 12.97
CA ARG A 210 -13.73 -21.79 13.06
C ARG A 210 -13.62 -23.03 12.19
N VAL A 211 -13.10 -22.89 10.97
CA VAL A 211 -12.87 -24.03 10.08
C VAL A 211 -11.83 -24.98 10.67
N ASP A 212 -10.74 -24.45 11.23
CA ASP A 212 -9.71 -25.25 11.90
C ASP A 212 -10.27 -25.99 13.12
N GLU A 213 -11.09 -25.32 13.95
CA GLU A 213 -11.78 -25.93 15.10
C GLU A 213 -12.76 -27.05 14.69
N LEU A 214 -13.56 -26.81 13.64
CA LEU A 214 -14.46 -27.83 13.10
C LEU A 214 -13.69 -29.01 12.51
N THR A 215 -12.57 -28.75 11.85
CA THR A 215 -11.69 -29.80 11.29
C THR A 215 -11.08 -30.65 12.41
N ALA A 216 -10.59 -30.03 13.48
CA ALA A 216 -10.10 -30.72 14.66
C ALA A 216 -11.19 -31.55 15.35
N THR A 217 -12.40 -31.00 15.46
CA THR A 217 -13.57 -31.71 16.02
C THR A 217 -13.95 -32.92 15.17
N LEU A 218 -13.96 -32.79 13.84
CA LEU A 218 -14.24 -33.89 12.93
C LEU A 218 -13.17 -34.99 13.00
N ALA A 219 -11.89 -34.61 13.10
CA ALA A 219 -10.79 -35.56 13.30
C ALA A 219 -10.96 -36.35 14.61
N ALA A 220 -11.22 -35.66 15.73
CA ALA A 220 -11.45 -36.29 17.03
C ALA A 220 -12.66 -37.24 17.01
N ARG A 221 -13.77 -36.85 16.36
CA ARG A 221 -14.94 -37.73 16.18
C ARG A 221 -14.63 -38.92 15.28
N GLY A 222 -13.78 -38.75 14.26
CA GLY A 222 -13.28 -39.83 13.43
C GLY A 222 -12.50 -40.88 14.24
N GLU A 223 -11.60 -40.43 15.12
CA GLU A 223 -10.84 -41.29 16.03
C GLU A 223 -11.75 -42.02 17.04
N GLU A 224 -12.75 -41.32 17.59
CA GLU A 224 -13.74 -41.93 18.48
C GLU A 224 -14.54 -43.03 17.76
N LEU A 225 -15.04 -42.76 16.55
CA LEU A 225 -15.76 -43.75 15.74
C LEU A 225 -14.87 -44.93 15.36
N ALA A 226 -13.60 -44.72 15.02
CA ALA A 226 -12.65 -45.78 14.75
C ALA A 226 -12.44 -46.67 16.00
N THR A 227 -12.31 -46.06 17.17
CA THR A 227 -12.19 -46.76 18.46
C THR A 227 -13.44 -47.58 18.76
N ARG A 228 -14.64 -46.98 18.64
CA ARG A 228 -15.93 -47.69 18.83
C ARG A 228 -16.13 -48.84 17.85
N THR A 229 -15.67 -48.67 16.60
CA THR A 229 -15.72 -49.72 15.59
C THR A 229 -14.80 -50.88 15.97
N ALA A 230 -13.56 -50.58 16.39
CA ALA A 230 -12.63 -51.59 16.88
C ALA A 230 -13.15 -52.32 18.13
N GLU A 231 -13.75 -51.60 19.09
CA GLU A 231 -14.40 -52.19 20.27
C GLU A 231 -15.54 -53.13 19.88
N ARG A 232 -16.42 -52.69 18.97
CA ARG A 232 -17.52 -53.52 18.45
C ARG A 232 -17.00 -54.78 17.77
N ASP A 233 -16.00 -54.65 16.91
CA ASP A 233 -15.46 -55.77 16.14
C ASP A 233 -14.73 -56.76 17.07
N ALA A 234 -14.02 -56.27 18.08
CA ALA A 234 -13.43 -57.09 19.14
C ALA A 234 -14.49 -57.82 19.97
N ALA A 235 -15.59 -57.14 20.34
CA ALA A 235 -16.70 -57.76 21.06
C ALA A 235 -17.41 -58.85 20.22
N GLN A 236 -17.58 -58.62 18.92
CA GLN A 236 -18.12 -59.63 18.00
C GLN A 236 -17.19 -60.84 17.86
N LEU A 237 -15.88 -60.63 17.80
CA LEU A 237 -14.91 -61.72 17.77
C LEU A 237 -14.97 -62.53 19.06
N ALA A 238 -14.95 -61.87 20.23
CA ALA A 238 -15.07 -62.53 21.53
C ALA A 238 -16.40 -63.31 21.67
N LEU A 239 -17.50 -62.80 21.13
CA LEU A 239 -18.77 -63.52 21.08
C LEU A 239 -18.67 -64.79 20.21
N ARG A 240 -18.02 -64.73 19.04
CA ARG A 240 -17.81 -65.92 18.20
C ARG A 240 -16.91 -66.94 18.87
N ASP A 241 -15.85 -66.49 19.55
CA ASP A 241 -14.94 -67.36 20.28
C ASP A 241 -15.64 -68.06 21.45
N SER A 242 -16.42 -67.32 22.24
CA SER A 242 -17.22 -67.91 23.32
C SER A 242 -18.26 -68.91 22.79
N GLN A 243 -18.92 -68.62 21.66
CA GLN A 243 -19.80 -69.58 20.99
C GLN A 243 -19.05 -70.84 20.50
N GLY A 244 -17.83 -70.67 19.98
CA GLY A 244 -16.94 -71.77 19.60
C GLY A 244 -16.52 -72.63 20.80
N GLN A 245 -16.20 -71.99 21.92
CA GLN A 245 -15.90 -72.66 23.19
C GLN A 245 -17.12 -73.42 23.71
N CYS A 246 -18.31 -72.81 23.73
CA CYS A 246 -19.55 -73.49 24.11
C CYS A 246 -19.80 -74.75 23.26
N LYS A 247 -19.69 -74.65 21.94
CA LYS A 247 -19.80 -75.81 21.04
C LYS A 247 -18.74 -76.89 21.34
N THR A 248 -17.53 -76.48 21.72
CA THR A 248 -16.47 -77.41 22.09
C THR A 248 -16.78 -78.11 23.41
N TRP A 249 -17.24 -77.36 24.42
CA TRP A 249 -17.70 -77.90 25.70
C TRP A 249 -18.91 -78.81 25.55
N GLU A 250 -19.87 -78.46 24.68
CA GLU A 250 -21.00 -79.33 24.33
C GLU A 250 -20.53 -80.66 23.72
N ARG A 251 -19.59 -80.63 22.77
CA ARG A 251 -19.00 -81.85 22.20
C ARG A 251 -18.25 -82.67 23.23
N LEU A 252 -17.47 -82.03 24.11
CA LEU A 252 -16.76 -82.72 25.19
C LEU A 252 -17.74 -83.34 26.19
N LEU A 253 -18.81 -82.63 26.55
CA LEU A 253 -19.87 -83.14 27.41
C LEU A 253 -20.59 -84.32 26.76
N ASP A 254 -20.93 -84.24 25.47
CA ASP A 254 -21.54 -85.35 24.73
C ASP A 254 -20.59 -86.55 24.61
N THR A 255 -19.30 -86.31 24.43
CA THR A 255 -18.27 -87.36 24.42
C THR A 255 -18.17 -88.02 25.78
N ALA A 256 -18.06 -87.23 26.86
CA ALA A 256 -18.04 -87.73 28.23
C ALA A 256 -19.32 -88.48 28.61
N LYS A 257 -20.49 -88.04 28.12
CA LYS A 257 -21.76 -88.78 28.29
C LYS A 257 -21.74 -90.12 27.57
N ARG A 258 -21.21 -90.18 26.35
CA ARG A 258 -21.06 -91.44 25.60
C ARG A 258 -20.05 -92.38 26.28
N GLU A 259 -18.94 -91.85 26.76
CA GLU A 259 -17.94 -92.60 27.53
C GLU A 259 -18.54 -93.13 28.84
N LEU A 260 -19.27 -92.30 29.58
CA LEU A 260 -19.98 -92.72 30.80
C LEU A 260 -21.01 -93.81 30.49
N ALA A 261 -21.79 -93.67 29.41
CA ALA A 261 -22.74 -94.68 29.00
C ALA A 261 -22.04 -95.99 28.60
N ALA A 262 -20.91 -95.92 27.89
CA ALA A 262 -20.10 -97.08 27.55
C ALA A 262 -19.50 -97.76 28.78
N VAL A 263 -19.00 -97.00 29.76
CA VAL A 263 -18.49 -97.52 31.04
C VAL A 263 -19.62 -98.14 31.86
N GLN A 264 -20.80 -97.51 31.91
CA GLN A 264 -21.97 -98.10 32.57
C GLN A 264 -22.39 -99.40 31.92
N GLU A 265 -22.35 -99.50 30.59
CA GLU A 265 -22.66 -100.73 29.87
C GLU A 265 -21.60 -101.81 30.11
N GLN A 266 -20.31 -101.46 30.07
CA GLN A 266 -19.22 -102.36 30.45
C GLN A 266 -19.36 -102.84 31.90
N LEU A 267 -19.79 -101.98 32.82
CA LEU A 267 -20.02 -102.35 34.21
C LEU A 267 -21.20 -103.33 34.32
N ARG A 268 -22.31 -103.09 33.62
CA ARG A 268 -23.43 -104.04 33.54
C ARG A 268 -23.01 -105.37 32.95
N GLU A 269 -22.19 -105.36 31.90
CA GLU A 269 -21.64 -106.55 31.27
C GLU A 269 -20.70 -107.31 32.22
N GLN A 270 -19.85 -106.60 32.97
CA GLN A 270 -19.01 -107.18 34.02
C GLN A 270 -19.84 -107.75 35.17
N GLU A 271 -20.89 -107.06 35.60
CA GLU A 271 -21.82 -107.53 36.64
C GLU A 271 -22.56 -108.80 36.18
N THR A 272 -23.03 -108.85 34.93
CA THR A 272 -23.63 -110.07 34.36
C THR A 272 -22.62 -111.19 34.26
N ARG A 273 -21.42 -110.95 33.71
CA ARG A 273 -20.33 -111.96 33.69
C ARG A 273 -19.96 -112.45 35.09
N TYR A 274 -19.92 -111.56 36.08
CA TYR A 274 -19.66 -111.93 37.47
C TYR A 274 -20.81 -112.76 38.06
N HIS A 275 -22.05 -112.43 37.75
CA HIS A 275 -23.21 -113.22 38.15
C HIS A 275 -23.20 -114.61 37.49
N ASP A 276 -22.91 -114.70 36.20
CA ASP A 276 -22.79 -115.95 35.45
C ASP A 276 -21.66 -116.80 36.02
N LEU A 277 -20.47 -116.23 36.24
CA LEU A 277 -19.35 -116.95 36.87
C LEU A 277 -19.68 -117.41 38.30
N ARG A 278 -20.43 -116.61 39.06
CA ARG A 278 -20.87 -116.99 40.41
C ARG A 278 -21.87 -118.14 40.36
N THR A 279 -22.84 -118.11 39.46
CA THR A 279 -23.80 -119.21 39.29
C THR A 279 -23.12 -120.48 38.76
N GLU A 280 -22.13 -120.36 37.86
CA GLU A 280 -21.24 -121.47 37.49
C GLU A 280 -20.46 -122.01 38.69
N HIS A 281 -19.95 -121.15 39.56
CA HIS A 281 -19.24 -121.59 40.77
C HIS A 281 -20.18 -122.29 41.76
N GLU A 282 -21.38 -121.75 41.97
CA GLU A 282 -22.40 -122.34 42.85
C GLU A 282 -22.89 -123.69 42.31
N THR A 283 -23.04 -123.82 40.99
CA THR A 283 -23.36 -125.11 40.34
C THR A 283 -22.22 -126.11 40.44
N ARG A 284 -20.97 -125.72 40.14
CA ARG A 284 -19.79 -126.59 40.33
C ARG A 284 -19.58 -127.00 41.78
N GLU A 285 -19.86 -126.11 42.74
CA GLU A 285 -19.83 -126.44 44.16
C GLU A 285 -20.95 -127.42 44.53
N ALA A 286 -22.17 -127.22 44.02
CA ALA A 286 -23.27 -128.15 44.24
C ALA A 286 -22.96 -129.53 43.66
N GLU A 287 -22.41 -129.60 42.45
CA GLU A 287 -21.91 -130.82 41.80
C GLU A 287 -20.77 -131.48 42.59
N SER A 288 -19.83 -130.69 43.10
CA SER A 288 -18.74 -131.21 43.93
C SER A 288 -19.26 -131.73 45.27
N ARG A 289 -20.27 -131.09 45.87
CA ARG A 289 -20.93 -131.56 47.10
C ARG A 289 -21.73 -132.83 46.88
N THR A 290 -22.46 -132.95 45.76
CA THR A 290 -23.16 -134.20 45.42
C THR A 290 -22.18 -135.32 45.09
N HIS A 291 -21.06 -135.01 44.43
CA HIS A 291 -19.99 -135.97 44.18
C HIS A 291 -19.30 -136.43 45.49
N LEU A 292 -18.99 -135.51 46.41
CA LEU A 292 -18.45 -135.86 47.72
C LEU A 292 -19.46 -136.65 48.56
N ALA A 293 -20.75 -136.32 48.51
CA ALA A 293 -21.78 -137.06 49.22
C ALA A 293 -21.95 -138.50 48.68
N THR A 294 -21.83 -138.70 47.36
CA THR A 294 -21.86 -140.03 46.74
C THR A 294 -20.62 -140.85 47.11
N VAL A 295 -19.42 -140.27 47.01
CA VAL A 295 -18.18 -140.94 47.45
C VAL A 295 -18.20 -141.25 48.95
N GLN A 296 -18.75 -140.38 49.79
CA GLN A 296 -18.92 -140.64 51.22
C GLN A 296 -19.94 -141.75 51.50
N ALA A 297 -21.04 -141.82 50.74
CA ALA A 297 -22.01 -142.90 50.85
C ALA A 297 -21.39 -144.26 50.43
N GLU A 298 -20.62 -144.27 49.35
CA GLU A 298 -19.89 -145.45 48.86
C GLU A 298 -18.83 -145.94 49.87
N SER A 299 -18.02 -145.03 50.43
CA SER A 299 -17.02 -145.37 51.45
C SER A 299 -17.67 -145.87 52.75
N ARG A 300 -18.84 -145.34 53.14
CA ARG A 300 -19.61 -145.87 54.28
C ARG A 300 -20.15 -147.26 54.00
N ALA A 301 -20.68 -147.50 52.80
CA ALA A 301 -21.14 -148.82 52.39
C ALA A 301 -19.99 -149.84 52.41
N GLN A 302 -18.80 -149.46 51.91
CA GLN A 302 -17.58 -150.27 51.98
C GLN A 302 -17.15 -150.55 53.43
N LEU A 303 -17.19 -149.55 54.33
CA LEU A 303 -16.88 -149.75 55.75
C LEU A 303 -17.88 -150.67 56.45
N THR A 304 -19.18 -150.60 56.11
CA THR A 304 -20.18 -151.53 56.65
C THR A 304 -19.99 -152.95 56.13
N ALA A 305 -19.58 -153.12 54.86
CA ALA A 305 -19.27 -154.42 54.29
C ALA A 305 -18.04 -155.04 54.97
N ILE A 306 -16.96 -154.27 55.14
CA ILE A 306 -15.75 -154.71 55.84
C ILE A 306 -16.06 -155.03 57.32
N GLN A 307 -16.91 -154.26 57.99
CA GLN A 307 -17.33 -154.58 59.36
C GLN A 307 -18.16 -155.87 59.44
N ALA A 308 -19.01 -156.16 58.46
CA ALA A 308 -19.76 -157.41 58.37
C ALA A 308 -18.85 -158.62 58.09
N GLU A 309 -17.83 -158.44 57.25
CA GLU A 309 -16.79 -159.46 57.02
C GLU A 309 -15.96 -159.71 58.29
N LEU A 310 -15.65 -158.66 59.05
CA LEU A 310 -14.86 -158.75 60.28
C LEU A 310 -15.64 -159.36 61.46
N THR A 311 -16.95 -159.16 61.54
CA THR A 311 -17.80 -159.90 62.50
C THR A 311 -17.97 -161.36 62.11
N THR A 312 -18.05 -161.67 60.82
CA THR A 312 -18.10 -163.05 60.31
C THR A 312 -16.79 -163.79 60.59
N ALA A 313 -15.64 -163.14 60.34
CA ALA A 313 -14.32 -163.66 60.66
C ALA A 313 -14.12 -163.86 62.16
N ARG A 314 -14.63 -162.95 63.01
CA ARG A 314 -14.60 -163.13 64.48
C ARG A 314 -15.46 -164.32 64.93
N GLY A 315 -16.64 -164.51 64.35
CA GLY A 315 -17.46 -165.70 64.59
C GLY A 315 -16.76 -167.01 64.21
N GLN A 316 -15.97 -167.00 63.14
CA GLN A 316 -15.13 -168.14 62.71
C GLN A 316 -13.92 -168.36 63.64
N LEU A 317 -13.39 -167.30 64.25
CA LEU A 317 -12.29 -167.36 65.20
C LEU A 317 -12.74 -167.89 66.57
N ASP A 318 -13.93 -167.50 67.03
CA ASP A 318 -14.52 -168.03 68.26
C ASP A 318 -14.88 -169.52 68.13
N THR A 319 -15.35 -169.97 66.97
CA THR A 319 -15.63 -171.39 66.70
C THR A 319 -14.35 -172.23 66.65
N THR A 320 -13.27 -171.70 66.07
CA THR A 320 -11.97 -172.40 66.06
C THR A 320 -11.30 -172.40 67.44
N GLN A 321 -11.46 -171.35 68.26
CA GLN A 321 -11.03 -171.37 69.66
C GLN A 321 -11.82 -172.35 70.52
N LEU A 322 -13.13 -172.51 70.27
CA LEU A 322 -13.94 -173.53 70.93
C LEU A 322 -13.47 -174.95 70.57
N GLN A 323 -13.13 -175.19 69.30
CA GLN A 323 -12.55 -176.46 68.86
C GLN A 323 -11.15 -176.72 69.44
N LEU A 324 -10.34 -175.67 69.62
CA LEU A 324 -9.01 -175.77 70.25
C LEU A 324 -9.10 -176.07 71.75
N THR A 325 -10.09 -175.51 72.44
CA THR A 325 -10.31 -175.79 73.87
C THR A 325 -10.91 -177.18 74.10
N GLN A 326 -11.77 -177.67 73.20
CA GLN A 326 -12.29 -179.04 73.22
C GLN A 326 -11.20 -180.09 72.90
N THR A 327 -10.31 -179.82 71.95
CA THR A 327 -9.17 -180.71 71.64
C THR A 327 -8.11 -180.69 72.74
N LYS A 328 -7.90 -179.55 73.41
CA LYS A 328 -7.02 -179.45 74.58
C LYS A 328 -7.58 -180.19 75.80
N ALA A 329 -8.89 -180.11 76.05
CA ALA A 329 -9.55 -180.90 77.09
C ALA A 329 -9.46 -182.41 76.81
N ALA A 330 -9.60 -182.83 75.55
CA ALA A 330 -9.40 -184.21 75.13
C ALA A 330 -7.92 -184.66 75.28
N HIS A 331 -6.96 -183.77 75.02
CA HIS A 331 -5.53 -184.06 75.20
C HIS A 331 -5.14 -184.21 76.68
N ASP A 332 -5.68 -183.36 77.57
CA ASP A 332 -5.43 -183.45 79.00
C ASP A 332 -6.08 -184.70 79.62
N GLN A 333 -7.23 -185.13 79.09
CA GLN A 333 -7.89 -186.37 79.49
C GLN A 333 -7.10 -187.63 79.05
N VAL A 334 -6.44 -187.59 77.90
CA VAL A 334 -5.52 -188.64 77.42
C VAL A 334 -4.19 -188.64 78.20
N SER A 335 -3.67 -187.48 78.57
CA SER A 335 -2.44 -187.35 79.39
C SER A 335 -2.66 -187.83 80.85
N GLY A 336 -3.85 -187.58 81.40
CA GLY A 336 -4.28 -188.10 82.71
C GLY A 336 -4.51 -189.62 82.76
N LEU A 337 -4.79 -190.25 81.60
CA LEU A 337 -4.90 -191.71 81.48
C LEU A 337 -3.52 -192.36 81.25
N LEU A 338 -2.62 -191.72 80.50
CA LEU A 338 -1.24 -192.20 80.28
C LEU A 338 -0.37 -192.14 81.55
N SER A 339 -0.57 -191.14 82.42
CA SER A 339 0.12 -191.05 83.72
C SER A 339 -0.31 -192.15 84.71
N ARG A 340 -1.60 -192.53 84.71
CA ARG A 340 -2.11 -193.66 85.52
C ARG A 340 -1.69 -195.03 85.01
N VAL A 341 -1.47 -195.19 83.71
CA VAL A 341 -0.91 -196.43 83.12
C VAL A 341 0.59 -196.56 83.40
N ARG A 342 1.35 -195.46 83.38
CA ARG A 342 2.78 -195.46 83.75
C ARG A 342 3.02 -195.80 85.22
N GLN A 343 2.08 -195.46 86.10
CA GLN A 343 2.15 -195.74 87.54
C GLN A 343 1.81 -197.21 87.90
N ARG A 344 1.23 -198.00 86.98
CA ARG A 344 0.92 -199.42 87.18
C ARG A 344 1.84 -200.40 86.44
N ALA A 345 2.65 -199.94 85.49
CA ALA A 345 3.53 -200.80 84.69
C ALA A 345 4.96 -201.01 85.26
N LEU A 346 5.34 -200.37 86.38
CA LEU A 346 6.68 -200.48 86.98
C LEU A 346 6.73 -201.31 88.29
N ALA A 347 5.73 -202.17 88.54
CA ALA A 347 5.64 -202.93 89.80
C ALA A 347 5.33 -204.45 89.71
N ALA A 348 5.39 -205.11 88.55
CA ALA A 348 5.72 -206.54 88.38
C ALA A 348 5.34 -207.05 86.98
N THR A 349 6.23 -207.59 86.14
CA THR A 349 7.70 -207.70 86.13
C THR A 349 8.11 -207.99 84.67
N ALA A 350 8.98 -207.16 84.05
CA ALA A 350 9.66 -207.38 82.76
C ALA A 350 8.75 -207.81 81.56
N GLU A 351 7.95 -206.89 81.00
CA GLU A 351 8.16 -206.03 79.79
C GLU A 351 7.63 -206.64 78.46
N PRO A 352 6.81 -205.90 77.67
CA PRO A 352 5.47 -206.40 77.30
C PRO A 352 5.16 -206.47 75.79
N PRO A 353 4.05 -207.14 75.40
CA PRO A 353 3.58 -207.22 74.02
C PRO A 353 2.17 -206.62 73.75
N THR A 354 1.96 -206.30 72.48
CA THR A 354 0.75 -205.91 71.73
C THR A 354 -0.06 -207.13 71.27
N PRO A 355 -1.40 -207.08 71.14
CA PRO A 355 -2.05 -206.72 69.86
C PRO A 355 -3.51 -206.15 70.00
N LEU A 356 -4.23 -206.06 68.87
CA LEU A 356 -5.64 -205.67 68.59
C LEU A 356 -5.76 -204.21 68.09
N ARG A 357 -6.00 -203.88 66.81
CA ARG A 357 -6.69 -204.53 65.68
C ARG A 357 -8.13 -204.97 66.02
N ASP A 358 -9.08 -204.33 65.33
CA ASP A 358 -10.48 -204.73 65.13
C ASP A 358 -11.57 -204.16 66.05
N ASP A 359 -11.65 -202.82 66.22
CA ASP A 359 -12.94 -202.27 66.69
C ASP A 359 -13.43 -200.93 66.12
N LEU A 360 -12.75 -200.22 65.22
CA LEU A 360 -13.32 -198.96 64.69
C LEU A 360 -13.14 -198.76 63.18
N LEU A 361 -13.39 -199.84 62.44
CA LEU A 361 -13.65 -199.86 60.98
C LEU A 361 -15.11 -199.47 60.62
N THR A 362 -15.88 -198.85 61.51
CA THR A 362 -17.33 -198.58 61.29
C THR A 362 -17.78 -197.16 61.64
N ILE A 363 -16.88 -196.20 61.93
CA ILE A 363 -17.26 -194.80 62.32
C ILE A 363 -16.63 -193.68 61.45
N LEU A 364 -15.72 -193.96 60.51
CA LEU A 364 -15.09 -192.88 59.71
C LEU A 364 -15.50 -192.84 58.22
N LEU A 365 -16.59 -193.50 57.82
CA LEU A 365 -17.20 -193.39 56.48
C LEU A 365 -18.69 -193.03 56.57
N GLY A 366 -19.06 -191.89 55.97
CA GLY A 366 -20.41 -191.31 55.78
C GLY A 366 -20.41 -189.83 56.14
N ASP A 367 -20.88 -188.86 55.33
CA ASP A 367 -21.72 -188.94 54.13
C ASP A 367 -21.73 -187.58 53.37
N GLU A 368 -21.92 -187.70 52.05
CA GLU A 368 -22.60 -186.81 51.05
C GLU A 368 -22.20 -185.33 50.77
N ALA A 369 -21.61 -185.09 49.57
CA ALA A 369 -22.16 -184.50 48.31
C ALA A 369 -23.33 -183.44 48.34
N PRO A 370 -23.68 -182.70 47.25
CA PRO A 370 -23.04 -182.41 45.93
C PRO A 370 -23.18 -180.92 45.39
N ASP A 371 -22.78 -180.69 44.11
CA ASP A 371 -23.37 -179.79 43.06
C ASP A 371 -23.38 -178.25 43.23
N THR A 372 -23.30 -177.34 42.22
CA THR A 372 -23.21 -177.32 40.73
C THR A 372 -23.06 -175.85 40.26
N ALA A 373 -22.39 -175.59 39.10
CA ALA A 373 -22.55 -174.50 38.08
C ALA A 373 -22.68 -173.01 38.53
N ASP A 374 -22.08 -171.97 37.94
CA ASP A 374 -21.49 -171.66 36.61
C ASP A 374 -20.41 -170.56 36.80
#